data_AF-A0A7W0SPX5-F1
#
_entry.id   AF-A0A7W0SPX5-F1
#
_cell.length_a   1.000
_cell.length_b   1.000
_cell.length_c   1.000
_cell.angle_alpha   90.00
_cell.angle_beta   90.00
_cell.angle_gamma   90.00
#
_symmetry.space_group_name_H-M   'P 1'
#
loop_
_entity.id
_entity.type
_entity.pdbx_description
1 polymer ?
#
loop_
_entity_poly.entity_id
_entity_poly.type
_entity_poly.pdbx_seq_one_letter_code
_entity_poly.pdbx_strand_id
1 'polypeptide(L)'
;MPTNPQLMRRAAELIGKGATHKEAGAAVGRSERTIFKWLRDPTIREVVEKTRAATLDPTVEGVLREMLGATKRDGSPDWQARGTAARVLLLHPEANETVDEGGPGAPIIHVYEPSP
;
A
#
# COMPACT_ATOMS: atom_id res chain seq x y z
N MET A 1 -13.91 -26.40 14.15
CA MET A 1 -14.86 -25.54 13.42
C MET A 1 -14.35 -25.32 12.01
N PRO A 2 -15.18 -25.53 10.97
CA PRO A 2 -14.82 -25.13 9.62
C PRO A 2 -14.62 -23.62 9.59
N THR A 3 -13.48 -23.18 9.07
CA THR A 3 -13.16 -21.75 8.95
C THR A 3 -14.00 -21.17 7.83
N ASN A 4 -14.82 -20.15 8.11
CA ASN A 4 -15.59 -19.49 7.06
C ASN A 4 -14.61 -18.74 6.12
N PRO A 5 -14.47 -19.13 4.84
CA PRO A 5 -13.53 -18.52 3.89
C PRO A 5 -13.80 -17.02 3.67
N GLN A 6 -15.05 -16.58 3.85
CA GLN A 6 -15.42 -15.16 3.74
C GLN A 6 -14.81 -14.33 4.87
N LEU A 7 -14.71 -14.87 6.09
CA LEU A 7 -14.07 -14.18 7.22
C LEU A 7 -12.56 -14.07 7.01
N MET A 8 -11.92 -15.10 6.46
CA MET A 8 -10.49 -15.09 6.14
C MET A 8 -10.17 -14.01 5.12
N ARG A 9 -10.98 -13.94 4.05
CA ARG A 9 -10.85 -12.92 3.01
C ARG A 9 -11.06 -11.52 3.55
N ARG A 10 -12.13 -11.29 4.34
CA ARG A 10 -12.40 -9.99 4.95
C ARG A 10 -11.27 -9.53 5.89
N ALA A 11 -10.71 -10.44 6.68
CA ALA A 11 -9.56 -10.12 7.52
C ALA A 11 -8.32 -9.75 6.68
N ALA A 12 -8.06 -10.48 5.59
CA ALA A 12 -6.95 -10.17 4.68
C ALA A 12 -7.12 -8.81 3.99
N GLU A 13 -8.32 -8.47 3.53
CA GLU A 13 -8.62 -7.15 2.94
C GLU A 13 -8.38 -6.01 3.93
N LEU A 14 -8.78 -6.18 5.20
CA LEU A 14 -8.52 -5.18 6.25
C LEU A 14 -7.03 -4.99 6.49
N ILE A 15 -6.26 -6.09 6.54
CA ILE A 15 -4.80 -6.03 6.71
C ILE A 15 -4.13 -5.39 5.50
N GLY A 16 -4.59 -5.71 4.28
CA GLY A 16 -4.09 -5.10 3.05
C GLY A 16 -4.32 -3.58 3.00
N LYS A 17 -5.37 -3.09 3.67
CA LYS A 17 -5.67 -1.66 3.87
C LYS A 17 -4.92 -1.02 5.05
N GLY A 18 -4.01 -1.75 5.70
CA GLY A 18 -3.18 -1.25 6.79
C GLY A 18 -3.68 -1.53 8.21
N ALA A 19 -4.77 -2.29 8.40
CA ALA A 19 -5.20 -2.68 9.74
C ALA A 19 -4.21 -3.66 10.38
N THR A 20 -4.02 -3.54 11.69
CA THR A 20 -3.23 -4.51 12.48
C THR A 20 -3.97 -5.85 12.58
N HIS A 21 -3.25 -6.93 12.90
CA HIS A 21 -3.86 -8.25 13.10
C HIS A 21 -4.92 -8.25 14.23
N LYS A 22 -4.70 -7.43 15.27
CA LYS A 22 -5.62 -7.27 16.38
C LYS A 22 -6.92 -6.60 15.94
N GLU A 23 -6.83 -5.51 15.17
CA GLU A 23 -8.00 -4.80 14.63
C GLU A 23 -8.77 -5.66 13.62
N ALA A 24 -8.06 -6.33 12.71
CA ALA A 24 -8.67 -7.25 11.76
C ALA A 24 -9.38 -8.40 12.48
N GLY A 25 -8.76 -8.95 13.53
CA GLY A 25 -9.36 -9.97 14.39
C GLY A 25 -10.64 -9.48 15.08
N ALA A 26 -10.59 -8.31 15.72
CA ALA A 26 -11.75 -7.69 16.34
C ALA A 26 -12.90 -7.49 15.34
N ALA A 27 -12.60 -7.00 14.13
CA ALA A 27 -13.59 -6.74 13.08
C ALA A 27 -14.28 -8.01 12.55
N VAL A 28 -13.61 -9.16 12.56
CA VAL A 28 -14.19 -10.45 12.09
C VAL A 28 -14.61 -11.37 13.25
N GLY A 29 -14.56 -10.90 14.49
CA GLY A 29 -14.93 -11.67 15.68
C GLY A 29 -13.99 -12.84 15.98
N ARG A 30 -12.68 -12.68 15.73
CA ARG A 30 -11.66 -13.72 15.93
C ARG A 30 -10.44 -13.20 16.68
N SER A 31 -9.72 -14.12 17.32
CA SER A 31 -8.47 -13.80 18.01
C SER A 31 -7.36 -13.46 17.02
N GLU A 32 -6.42 -12.61 17.44
CA GLU A 32 -5.21 -12.31 16.68
C GLU A 32 -4.43 -13.57 16.30
N ARG A 33 -4.34 -14.55 17.20
CA ARG A 33 -3.70 -15.86 16.93
C ARG A 33 -4.38 -16.61 15.78
N THR A 34 -5.70 -16.48 15.65
CA THR A 34 -6.45 -17.06 14.52
C THR A 34 -6.09 -16.36 13.21
N ILE A 35 -5.97 -15.03 13.21
CA ILE A 35 -5.54 -14.25 12.06
C ILE A 35 -4.13 -14.66 11.61
N PHE A 36 -3.17 -14.74 12.54
CA PHE A 36 -1.82 -15.25 12.26
C PHE A 36 -1.82 -16.64 11.62
N LYS A 37 -2.72 -17.53 12.06
CA LYS A 37 -2.86 -18.86 11.46
C LYS A 37 -3.38 -18.77 10.03
N TRP A 38 -4.36 -17.91 9.75
CA TRP A 38 -4.91 -17.73 8.41
C TRP A 38 -3.90 -17.16 7.43
N LEU A 39 -3.05 -16.21 7.86
CA LEU A 39 -2.01 -15.60 7.02
C LEU A 39 -0.85 -16.54 6.66
N ARG A 40 -0.81 -17.77 7.22
CA ARG A 40 0.10 -18.82 6.75
C ARG A 40 -0.36 -19.43 5.43
N ASP A 41 -1.64 -19.29 5.09
CA ASP A 41 -2.19 -19.71 3.81
C ASP A 41 -1.73 -18.73 2.71
N PRO A 42 -1.04 -19.21 1.66
CA PRO A 42 -0.53 -18.35 0.60
C PRO A 42 -1.65 -17.64 -0.17
N THR A 43 -2.83 -18.26 -0.34
CA THR A 43 -3.96 -17.65 -1.05
C THR A 43 -4.51 -16.46 -0.28
N ILE A 44 -4.55 -16.55 1.06
CA ILE A 44 -4.99 -15.44 1.91
C ILE A 44 -3.95 -14.32 1.92
N ARG A 45 -2.67 -14.67 1.95
CA ARG A 45 -1.59 -13.68 1.83
C ARG A 45 -1.64 -12.94 0.49
N GLU A 46 -1.95 -13.63 -0.60
CA GLU A 46 -2.11 -13.00 -1.91
C GLU A 46 -3.22 -11.93 -1.91
N VAL A 47 -4.32 -12.14 -1.18
CA VAL A 47 -5.37 -11.13 -1.02
C VAL A 47 -4.86 -9.88 -0.32
N VAL A 48 -4.02 -10.04 0.71
CA VAL A 48 -3.38 -8.92 1.41
C VAL A 48 -2.53 -8.10 0.43
N GLU A 49 -1.64 -8.76 -0.31
CA GLU A 49 -0.74 -8.09 -1.26
C GLU A 49 -1.50 -7.40 -2.39
N LYS A 50 -2.53 -8.05 -2.97
CA LYS A 50 -3.39 -7.46 -4.00
C LYS A 50 -4.12 -6.23 -3.50
N THR A 51 -4.69 -6.31 -2.30
CA THR A 51 -5.42 -5.18 -1.70
C THR A 51 -4.47 -4.03 -1.41
N ARG A 52 -3.27 -4.32 -0.90
CA ARG A 52 -2.23 -3.32 -0.65
C ARG A 52 -1.78 -2.65 -1.94
N ALA A 53 -1.49 -3.42 -2.98
CA ALA A 53 -1.11 -2.89 -4.29
C ALA A 53 -2.22 -2.02 -4.92
N ALA A 54 -3.49 -2.38 -4.73
CA ALA A 54 -4.62 -1.58 -5.23
C ALA A 54 -4.85 -0.27 -4.45
N THR A 55 -4.34 -0.17 -3.23
CA THR A 55 -4.45 1.02 -2.38
C THR A 55 -3.21 1.91 -2.48
N LEU A 56 -2.13 1.39 -3.06
CA LEU A 56 -0.86 2.10 -3.18
C LEU A 56 -0.97 3.20 -4.24
N ASP A 57 -0.61 4.42 -3.87
CA ASP A 57 -0.26 5.43 -4.86
C ASP A 57 1.08 5.04 -5.51
N PRO A 58 1.12 4.79 -6.84
CA PRO A 58 2.32 4.31 -7.52
C PRO A 58 3.39 5.41 -7.71
N THR A 59 3.13 6.65 -7.29
CA THR A 59 4.14 7.70 -7.31
C THR A 59 5.25 7.43 -6.28
N VAL A 60 6.45 7.99 -6.52
CA VAL A 60 7.57 7.92 -5.56
C VAL A 60 7.15 8.47 -4.20
N GLU A 61 6.39 9.57 -4.20
CA GLU A 61 5.85 10.18 -2.99
C GLU A 61 4.87 9.24 -2.27
N GLY A 62 3.91 8.66 -3.00
CA GLY A 62 2.95 7.70 -2.47
C GLY A 62 3.61 6.52 -1.78
N VAL A 63 4.65 5.96 -2.39
CA VAL A 63 5.47 4.88 -1.80
C VAL A 63 6.17 5.34 -0.53
N LEU A 64 6.79 6.53 -0.54
CA LEU A 64 7.49 7.07 0.64
C LEU A 64 6.52 7.36 1.79
N ARG A 65 5.32 7.88 1.51
CA ARG A 65 4.27 8.10 2.50
C ARG A 65 3.79 6.78 3.11
N GLU A 66 3.59 5.74 2.31
CA GLU A 66 3.29 4.39 2.81
C GLU A 66 4.42 3.82 3.68
N MET A 67 5.69 4.04 3.29
CA MET A 67 6.84 3.62 4.09
C MET A 67 6.89 4.29 5.47
N LEU A 68 6.34 5.50 5.66
CA LEU A 68 6.20 6.13 6.98
C LEU A 68 5.22 5.39 7.89
N GLY A 69 4.27 4.65 7.31
CA GLY A 69 3.33 3.77 8.02
C GLY A 69 3.85 2.35 8.23
N ALA A 70 4.99 1.97 7.65
CA ALA A 70 5.43 0.58 7.57
C ALA A 70 5.51 -0.12 8.94
N THR A 71 5.03 -1.37 8.98
CA THR A 71 5.09 -2.26 10.13
C THR A 71 5.76 -3.57 9.75
N LYS A 72 6.47 -4.17 10.70
CA LYS A 72 7.03 -5.51 10.57
C LYS A 72 5.93 -6.56 10.55
N ARG A 73 6.33 -7.81 10.30
CA ARG A 73 5.43 -8.98 10.26
C ARG A 73 4.67 -9.21 11.57
N ASP A 74 5.21 -8.76 12.70
CA ASP A 74 4.57 -8.85 14.02
C ASP A 74 3.64 -7.65 14.32
N GLY A 75 3.51 -6.69 13.40
CA GLY A 75 2.71 -5.48 13.57
C GLY A 75 3.44 -4.35 14.32
N SER A 76 4.67 -4.57 14.80
CA SER A 76 5.46 -3.48 15.38
C SER A 76 5.91 -2.49 14.30
N PRO A 77 6.09 -1.19 14.63
CA PRO A 77 6.60 -0.22 13.68
C PRO A 77 7.96 -0.62 13.09
N ASP A 78 8.10 -0.49 11.77
CA ASP A 78 9.39 -0.64 11.10
C ASP A 78 10.16 0.68 11.11
N TRP A 79 10.83 0.98 12.23
CA TRP A 79 11.57 2.24 12.39
C TRP A 79 12.66 2.47 11.35
N GLN A 80 13.24 1.42 10.77
CA GLN A 80 14.27 1.56 9.74
C GLN A 80 13.66 1.98 8.40
N ALA A 81 12.59 1.32 7.97
CA ALA A 81 11.85 1.72 6.78
C ALA A 81 11.29 3.14 6.91
N ARG A 82 10.68 3.45 8.07
CA ARG A 82 10.13 4.77 8.37
C ARG A 82 11.19 5.87 8.37
N GLY A 83 12.33 5.62 9.04
CA GLY A 83 13.43 6.59 9.11
C GLY A 83 14.08 6.85 7.75
N THR A 84 14.14 5.82 6.89
CA THR A 84 14.64 5.96 5.51
C THR A 84 13.71 6.85 4.69
N ALA A 85 12.40 6.58 4.73
CA ALA A 85 11.42 7.40 4.02
C ALA A 85 11.41 8.86 4.49
N ALA A 86 11.43 9.08 5.81
CA ALA A 86 11.51 10.42 6.38
C ALA A 86 12.75 11.18 5.92
N ARG A 87 13.92 10.52 5.86
CA ARG A 87 15.15 11.14 5.37
C ARG A 87 15.05 11.55 3.90
N VAL A 88 14.49 10.68 3.06
CA VAL A 88 14.33 10.97 1.62
C VAL A 88 13.37 12.15 1.40
N LEU A 89 12.23 12.16 2.10
CA LEU A 89 11.26 13.26 1.99
C LEU A 89 11.82 14.61 2.48
N LEU A 90 12.65 14.60 3.53
CA LEU A 90 13.31 15.82 4.02
C LEU A 90 14.37 16.36 3.04
N LEU A 91 15.06 15.47 2.31
CA LEU A 91 16.10 15.85 1.34
C LEU A 91 15.51 16.25 -0.02
N HIS A 92 14.29 15.83 -0.33
CA HIS A 92 13.61 16.08 -1.60
C HIS A 92 12.20 16.64 -1.36
N PRO A 93 12.08 17.88 -0.83
CA PRO A 93 10.77 18.50 -0.60
C PRO A 93 10.02 18.77 -1.91
N GLU A 94 10.71 18.83 -3.04
CA GLU A 94 10.12 18.94 -4.39
C GLU A 94 9.25 17.72 -4.75
N ALA A 95 9.46 16.57 -4.10
CA ALA A 95 8.61 15.39 -4.26
C ALA A 95 7.23 15.54 -3.59
N ASN A 96 6.98 16.67 -2.94
CA ASN A 96 5.75 17.03 -2.24
C ASN A 96 4.85 17.96 -3.10
N GLU A 97 5.35 18.39 -4.27
CA GLU A 97 4.54 19.08 -5.27
C GLU A 97 3.79 18.03 -6.09
N THR A 98 2.58 17.68 -5.63
CA THR A 98 1.56 17.17 -6.52
C THR A 98 1.40 18.18 -7.65
N VAL A 99 1.81 17.79 -8.86
CA VAL A 99 1.44 18.50 -10.08
C VAL A 99 -0.08 18.39 -10.18
N ASP A 100 -0.77 19.37 -9.64
CA ASP A 100 -2.22 19.51 -9.73
C ASP A 100 -2.57 19.92 -11.16
N GLU A 101 -3.35 19.04 -11.79
CA GLU A 101 -4.16 19.19 -13.00
C GLU A 101 -3.59 19.91 -14.24
N GLY A 102 -3.18 19.07 -15.21
CA GLY A 102 -3.08 19.42 -16.62
C GLY A 102 -3.13 18.19 -17.53
N GLY A 103 -4.16 17.35 -17.42
CA GLY A 103 -4.42 16.29 -18.43
C GLY A 103 -5.30 16.80 -19.59
N PRO A 104 -5.42 16.09 -20.73
CA PRO A 104 -4.60 15.01 -21.26
C PRO A 104 -4.09 15.26 -22.70
N GLY A 105 -2.97 14.63 -23.06
CA GLY A 105 -2.68 14.12 -24.41
C GLY A 105 -2.82 15.06 -25.62
N ALA A 106 -1.71 15.63 -26.07
CA ALA A 106 -1.46 15.80 -27.49
C ALA A 106 0.02 15.49 -27.77
N PRO A 107 0.35 14.54 -28.67
CA PRO A 107 1.72 14.41 -29.15
C PRO A 107 2.08 15.69 -29.92
N ILE A 108 3.16 16.36 -29.52
CA ILE A 108 3.75 17.45 -30.30
C ILE A 108 4.33 16.80 -31.56
N ILE A 109 3.55 16.79 -32.65
CA ILE A 109 4.08 16.50 -33.99
C ILE A 109 4.84 17.74 -34.42
N HIS A 110 6.18 17.67 -34.40
CA HIS A 110 7.01 18.63 -35.12
C HIS A 110 6.82 18.40 -36.62
N VAL A 111 5.86 19.09 -37.22
CA VAL A 111 5.77 19.23 -38.67
C VAL A 111 6.89 20.19 -39.08
N TYR A 112 7.93 19.63 -39.68
CA TYR A 112 8.98 20.42 -40.34
C TYR A 112 8.39 20.95 -41.65
N GLU A 113 7.99 22.22 -41.69
CA GLU A 113 7.70 22.90 -42.96
C GLU A 113 9.05 23.26 -43.62
N PRO A 114 9.36 22.74 -44.82
CA PRO A 114 10.46 23.30 -45.59
C PRO A 114 10.07 24.70 -46.07
N SER A 115 10.84 25.69 -45.62
CA SER A 115 10.83 27.10 -46.08
C SER A 115 11.04 27.18 -47.61
N PRO A 116 10.45 28.19 -48.29
CA PRO A 116 10.25 28.23 -49.75
C PRO A 116 11.53 28.30 -50.60
#